data_AF-A0A7K2FR33-F1
#
_entry.id   AF-A0A7K2FR33-F1
#
_cell.length_a   1.000
_cell.length_b   1.000
_cell.length_c   1.000
_cell.angle_alpha   90.00
_cell.angle_beta   90.00
_cell.angle_gamma   90.00
#
_symmetry.space_group_name_H-M   'P 1'
#
loop_
_entity.id
_entity.type
_entity.pdbx_description
1 polymer ?
#
loop_
_entity_poly.entity_id
_entity_poly.type
_entity_poly.pdbx_seq_one_letter_code
_entity_poly.pdbx_strand_id
1 'polypeptide(L)'
;MTVFYCTKCGTALTGDLVALPAVPDVDDPDDGRDKKTGRARSTVPRGHYAIDPDPWGAPFAPAAAPRQHPRSSGRELLRTDTGVTVSAGRRDSVVIHPDDVLPRLTPFTCGNNWTGCCGPTGAHGPNLACACGSRLATWAADCLGPNELHLGPVRVYAWHRGGDAEDTPS
;
A
#
# COMPACT_ATOMS: atom_id res chain seq x y z
N MET A 1 -19.31 -0.18 5.61
CA MET A 1 -18.18 -1.06 5.19
C MET A 1 -17.82 -0.74 3.74
N THR A 2 -16.56 -0.90 3.37
CA THR A 2 -16.05 -0.55 2.03
C THR A 2 -15.39 -1.74 1.37
N VAL A 3 -15.70 -1.99 0.09
CA VAL A 3 -15.00 -2.97 -0.76
C VAL A 3 -14.30 -2.24 -1.89
N PHE A 4 -13.06 -2.64 -2.20
CA PHE A 4 -12.32 -2.09 -3.34
C PHE A 4 -12.43 -3.00 -4.55
N TYR A 5 -12.54 -2.39 -5.73
CA TYR A 5 -12.73 -3.07 -7.01
C TYR A 5 -11.70 -2.59 -8.03
N CYS A 6 -11.35 -3.47 -8.97
CA CYS A 6 -10.53 -3.11 -10.12
C CYS A 6 -11.32 -2.17 -11.06
N THR A 7 -10.81 -0.96 -11.33
CA THR A 7 -11.47 -0.01 -12.24
C THR A 7 -11.59 -0.54 -13.67
N LYS A 8 -10.70 -1.45 -14.09
CA LYS A 8 -10.70 -1.99 -15.46
C LYS A 8 -11.77 -3.07 -15.69
N CYS A 9 -11.99 -3.97 -14.72
CA CYS A 9 -12.83 -5.16 -14.92
C CYS A 9 -13.91 -5.37 -13.85
N GLY A 10 -14.01 -4.50 -12.85
CA GLY A 10 -15.02 -4.57 -11.80
C GLY A 10 -14.86 -5.73 -10.82
N THR A 11 -13.75 -6.47 -10.85
CA THR A 11 -13.51 -7.56 -9.89
C THR A 11 -13.27 -7.01 -8.49
N ALA A 12 -13.97 -7.56 -7.50
CA ALA A 12 -13.72 -7.26 -6.09
C ALA A 12 -12.32 -7.72 -5.68
N LEU A 13 -11.55 -6.82 -5.07
CA LEU A 13 -10.16 -7.02 -4.67
C LEU A 13 -10.02 -7.29 -3.17
N THR A 14 -10.99 -6.90 -2.37
CA THR A 14 -10.98 -7.03 -0.92
C THR A 14 -12.29 -7.67 -0.44
N GLY A 15 -12.31 -8.08 0.83
CA GLY A 15 -13.57 -8.19 1.56
C GLY A 15 -14.07 -6.82 2.01
N ASP A 16 -15.02 -6.82 2.95
CA ASP A 16 -15.46 -5.61 3.65
C ASP A 16 -14.34 -5.07 4.54
N LEU A 17 -13.99 -3.79 4.35
CA LEU A 17 -12.99 -3.09 5.14
C LEU A 17 -13.60 -1.89 5.88
N VAL A 18 -13.05 -1.62 7.06
CA VAL A 18 -13.34 -0.44 7.87
C VAL A 18 -12.34 0.66 7.55
N ALA A 19 -12.83 1.88 7.35
CA ALA A 19 -11.97 3.03 7.13
C ALA A 19 -11.31 3.48 8.44
N LEU A 20 -10.01 3.71 8.42
CA LEU A 20 -9.27 4.43 9.44
C LEU A 20 -9.18 5.92 9.07
N PRO A 21 -9.13 6.82 10.06
CA PRO A 21 -9.04 8.26 9.81
C PRO A 21 -7.70 8.67 9.18
N ALA A 22 -6.63 7.92 9.43
CA ALA A 22 -5.29 8.11 8.88
C ALA A 22 -4.52 6.79 8.88
N VAL A 23 -3.41 6.74 8.15
CA VAL A 23 -2.44 5.64 8.26
C VAL A 23 -1.83 5.68 9.67
N PRO A 24 -1.87 4.58 10.43
CA PRO A 24 -1.27 4.55 11.76
C PRO A 24 0.23 4.86 11.73
N ASP A 25 0.74 5.56 12.73
CA ASP A 25 2.18 5.69 12.93
C ASP A 25 2.77 4.36 13.38
N VAL A 26 3.97 4.04 12.91
CA VAL A 26 4.74 2.88 13.36
C VAL A 26 5.82 3.37 14.31
N ASP A 27 5.71 3.00 15.59
CA ASP A 27 6.69 3.41 16.62
C ASP A 27 8.09 2.89 16.29
N ASP A 28 8.22 1.56 16.13
CA ASP A 28 9.45 0.88 15.71
C ASP A 28 9.12 -0.11 14.57
N PRO A 29 9.56 0.14 13.33
CA PRO A 29 9.31 -0.76 12.20
C PRO A 29 10.03 -2.12 12.33
N ASP A 30 11.03 -2.23 13.20
CA ASP A 30 11.71 -3.48 13.52
C ASP A 30 11.02 -4.26 14.65
N ASP A 31 10.18 -3.61 15.46
CA ASP A 31 9.46 -4.29 16.53
C ASP A 31 8.43 -5.27 15.95
N GLY A 32 8.52 -6.50 16.45
CA GLY A 32 7.56 -7.54 16.11
C GLY A 32 7.61 -7.99 14.65
N ARG A 33 8.77 -7.89 13.97
CA ARG A 33 9.03 -8.55 12.68
C ARG A 33 8.65 -10.03 12.70
N ASP A 34 8.14 -10.49 11.56
CA ASP A 34 7.84 -11.91 11.39
C ASP A 34 9.14 -12.73 11.43
N LYS A 35 9.22 -13.68 12.38
CA LYS A 35 10.44 -14.46 12.64
C LYS A 35 10.88 -15.34 11.47
N LYS A 36 9.96 -15.68 10.56
CA LYS A 36 10.23 -16.58 9.43
C LYS A 36 10.68 -15.82 8.19
N THR A 37 10.04 -14.70 7.90
CA THR A 37 10.25 -13.91 6.67
C THR A 37 11.09 -12.66 6.89
N GLY A 38 11.28 -12.24 8.14
CA GLY A 38 11.98 -11.00 8.51
C GLY A 38 11.22 -9.73 8.17
N ARG A 39 9.99 -9.82 7.68
CA ARG A 39 9.17 -8.67 7.27
C ARG A 39 8.69 -7.90 8.49
N ALA A 40 8.66 -6.57 8.36
CA ALA A 40 8.01 -5.69 9.30
C ALA A 40 6.51 -6.02 9.42
N ARG A 41 5.88 -5.55 10.49
CA ARG A 41 4.41 -5.59 10.59
C ARG A 41 3.80 -4.68 9.54
N SER A 42 2.58 -5.00 9.13
CA SER A 42 1.82 -4.07 8.31
C SER A 42 1.30 -2.93 9.16
N THR A 43 1.43 -1.71 8.64
CA THR A 43 1.00 -0.47 9.31
C THR A 43 -0.51 -0.41 9.48
N VAL A 44 -1.26 -0.96 8.52
CA VAL A 44 -2.73 -1.06 8.59
C VAL A 44 -3.11 -2.47 9.05
N PRO A 45 -3.94 -2.63 10.09
CA PRO A 45 -4.38 -3.94 10.55
C PRO A 45 -5.33 -4.61 9.53
N ARG A 46 -5.45 -5.93 9.60
CA ARG A 46 -6.41 -6.69 8.79
C ARG A 46 -7.84 -6.17 8.96
N GLY A 47 -8.62 -6.22 7.89
CA GLY A 47 -10.01 -5.73 7.85
C GLY A 47 -10.14 -4.21 7.82
N HIS A 48 -9.03 -3.48 7.64
CA HIS A 48 -9.02 -2.01 7.63
C HIS A 48 -8.33 -1.46 6.38
N TYR A 49 -8.63 -0.20 6.07
CA TYR A 49 -7.89 0.59 5.10
C TYR A 49 -7.68 2.01 5.59
N ALA A 50 -6.65 2.67 5.09
CA ALA A 50 -6.42 4.10 5.26
C ALA A 50 -6.06 4.74 3.91
N ILE A 51 -6.37 6.02 3.74
CA ILE A 51 -5.86 6.81 2.61
C ILE A 51 -4.58 7.50 3.06
N ASP A 52 -3.50 7.27 2.32
CA ASP A 52 -2.23 7.94 2.52
C ASP A 52 -2.15 9.18 1.60
N PRO A 53 -2.21 10.41 2.15
CA PRO A 53 -2.20 11.64 1.35
C PRO A 53 -0.82 11.96 0.76
N ASP A 54 0.24 11.30 1.24
CA ASP A 54 1.60 11.57 0.79
C ASP A 54 1.93 10.86 -0.53
N PRO A 55 2.88 11.41 -1.33
CA PRO A 55 3.37 10.73 -2.51
C PRO A 55 4.08 9.45 -2.06
N TRP A 56 3.76 8.33 -2.70
CA TRP A 56 4.38 7.05 -2.34
C TRP A 56 4.84 6.26 -3.57
N GLY A 57 6.00 5.60 -3.45
CA GLY A 57 6.62 4.79 -4.50
C GLY A 57 7.27 5.62 -5.63
N ALA A 58 7.54 4.96 -6.75
CA ALA A 58 8.12 5.62 -7.93
C ALA A 58 7.14 6.61 -8.60
N PRO A 59 7.65 7.65 -9.29
CA PRO A 59 9.07 8.00 -9.42
C PRO A 59 9.65 8.61 -8.14
N PHE A 60 10.96 8.58 -8.00
CA PHE A 60 11.68 9.29 -6.93
C PHE A 60 12.31 10.56 -7.47
N ALA A 61 12.25 11.63 -6.69
CA ALA A 61 12.81 12.93 -7.05
C ALA A 61 13.84 13.38 -5.99
N PRO A 62 14.83 14.21 -6.37
CA PRO A 62 15.74 14.82 -5.39
C PRO A 62 14.95 15.64 -4.35
N ALA A 63 15.29 15.51 -3.07
CA ALA A 63 14.70 16.35 -2.04
C ALA A 63 15.10 17.82 -2.24
N ALA A 64 14.12 18.72 -2.29
CA ALA A 64 14.36 20.15 -2.36
C ALA A 64 14.79 20.67 -0.98
N ALA A 65 16.11 20.77 -0.75
CA ALA A 65 16.75 21.19 0.50
C ALA A 65 16.34 20.32 1.72
N PRO A 66 17.09 20.32 2.83
CA PRO A 66 16.70 19.53 3.99
C PRO A 66 15.50 20.21 4.67
N ARG A 67 14.29 19.92 4.19
CA ARG A 67 13.10 20.10 5.03
C ARG A 67 13.32 19.21 6.24
N GLN A 68 13.12 19.75 7.44
CA GLN A 68 13.05 18.95 8.65
C GLN A 68 12.08 17.82 8.35
N HIS A 69 12.60 16.60 8.16
CA HIS A 69 11.76 15.45 7.98
C HIS A 69 10.85 15.44 9.21
N PRO A 70 9.50 15.55 9.05
CA PRO A 70 8.66 15.13 10.17
C PRO A 70 9.12 13.71 10.53
N ARG A 71 9.19 13.43 11.83
CA ARG A 71 9.72 12.19 12.42
C ARG A 71 9.66 11.03 11.42
N SER A 72 10.80 10.38 11.16
CA SER A 72 10.89 9.20 10.29
C SER A 72 9.65 8.33 10.51
N SER A 73 8.74 8.32 9.54
CA SER A 73 7.46 7.61 9.68
C SER A 73 7.64 6.10 9.68
N GLY A 74 8.88 5.61 9.51
CA GLY A 74 9.18 4.19 9.32
C GLY A 74 8.83 3.68 7.91
N ARG A 75 8.33 4.56 7.03
CA ARG A 75 7.76 4.22 5.71
C ARG A 75 8.64 4.62 4.53
N GLU A 76 9.90 4.99 4.78
CA GLU A 76 10.88 5.30 3.74
C GLU A 76 11.23 4.02 2.97
N LEU A 77 10.85 3.96 1.69
CA LEU A 77 10.96 2.74 0.88
C LEU A 77 12.41 2.29 0.61
N LEU A 78 13.38 3.17 0.79
CA LEU A 78 14.81 2.87 0.84
C LEU A 78 15.54 4.18 1.16
N ARG A 79 16.57 4.14 2.02
CA ARG A 79 17.59 5.20 2.04
C ARG A 79 18.59 4.90 0.93
N THR A 80 18.42 5.53 -0.21
CA THR A 80 19.44 5.50 -1.27
C THR A 80 20.69 6.26 -0.81
N ASP A 81 21.83 5.67 -1.09
CA ASP A 81 23.20 6.11 -0.81
C ASP A 81 23.64 7.35 -1.62
N THR A 82 22.81 7.84 -2.55
CA THR A 82 23.16 8.89 -3.53
C THR A 82 22.44 10.23 -3.32
N GLY A 83 21.96 10.49 -2.11
CA GLY A 83 21.29 11.73 -1.71
C GLY A 83 19.86 11.47 -1.22
N VAL A 84 19.30 12.40 -0.44
CA VAL A 84 17.92 12.28 0.05
C VAL A 84 16.98 12.39 -1.15
N THR A 85 16.54 11.26 -1.69
CA THR A 85 15.45 11.23 -2.68
C THR A 85 14.14 10.97 -1.95
N VAL A 86 13.10 11.71 -2.31
CA VAL A 86 11.75 11.52 -1.79
C VAL A 86 10.88 10.87 -2.86
N SER A 87 9.85 10.13 -2.43
CA SER A 87 8.83 9.70 -3.37
C SER A 87 8.16 10.91 -4.01
N ALA A 88 8.04 10.87 -5.33
CA ALA A 88 7.22 11.74 -6.15
C ALA A 88 6.12 10.91 -6.86
N GLY A 89 5.78 9.78 -6.26
CA GLY A 89 4.72 8.90 -6.70
C GLY A 89 3.34 9.55 -6.61
N ARG A 90 2.32 8.79 -6.96
CA ARG A 90 0.94 9.28 -6.85
C ARG A 90 0.56 9.39 -5.37
N ARG A 91 -0.13 10.47 -5.02
CA ARG A 91 -0.76 10.71 -3.71
C ARG A 91 -2.06 9.95 -3.55
N ASP A 92 -2.60 9.94 -2.33
CA ASP A 92 -3.92 9.42 -1.99
C ASP A 92 -4.04 7.91 -2.23
N SER A 93 -2.94 7.18 -2.09
CA SER A 93 -2.95 5.73 -2.22
C SER A 93 -3.74 5.07 -1.09
N VAL A 94 -4.39 3.95 -1.39
CA VAL A 94 -5.13 3.19 -0.37
C VAL A 94 -4.18 2.18 0.25
N VAL A 95 -3.86 2.36 1.52
CA VAL A 95 -3.02 1.44 2.30
C VAL A 95 -3.91 0.40 2.96
N ILE A 96 -3.61 -0.87 2.72
CA ILE A 96 -4.38 -2.02 3.20
C ILE A 96 -3.40 -3.10 3.68
N HIS A 97 -3.82 -3.89 4.67
CA HIS A 97 -3.09 -5.07 5.06
C HIS A 97 -2.89 -6.02 3.85
N PRO A 98 -1.67 -6.49 3.55
CA PRO A 98 -1.40 -7.32 2.36
C PRO A 98 -2.32 -8.55 2.25
N ASP A 99 -2.56 -9.24 3.36
CA ASP A 99 -3.38 -10.45 3.37
C ASP A 99 -4.86 -10.26 3.01
N ASP A 100 -5.40 -9.04 3.07
CA ASP A 100 -6.79 -8.77 2.68
C ASP A 100 -6.98 -8.72 1.16
N VAL A 101 -5.89 -8.61 0.41
CA VAL A 101 -5.91 -8.35 -1.04
C VAL A 101 -4.99 -9.27 -1.85
N LEU A 102 -3.86 -9.73 -1.29
CA LEU A 102 -2.91 -10.61 -1.97
C LEU A 102 -3.53 -11.90 -2.55
N PRO A 103 -4.49 -12.57 -1.88
CA PRO A 103 -5.15 -13.75 -2.47
C PRO A 103 -5.89 -13.49 -3.79
N ARG A 104 -6.16 -12.22 -4.13
CA ARG A 104 -6.89 -11.79 -5.32
C ARG A 104 -6.02 -11.03 -6.33
N LEU A 105 -4.74 -10.85 -6.03
CA LEU A 105 -3.77 -10.20 -6.92
C LEU A 105 -2.69 -11.19 -7.35
N THR A 106 -2.20 -11.02 -8.57
CA THR A 106 -1.10 -11.81 -9.11
C THR A 106 0.18 -10.97 -9.18
N PRO A 107 1.35 -11.59 -8.97
CA PRO A 107 2.61 -10.93 -9.25
C PRO A 107 2.71 -10.41 -10.68
N PHE A 108 3.06 -9.13 -10.83
CA PHE A 108 3.44 -8.53 -12.11
C PHE A 108 4.97 -8.46 -12.20
N THR A 109 5.57 -9.49 -12.79
CA THR A 109 7.03 -9.75 -12.74
C THR A 109 7.83 -9.09 -13.86
N CYS A 110 7.25 -8.15 -14.62
CA CYS A 110 7.99 -7.46 -15.67
C CYS A 110 8.97 -6.43 -15.07
N GLY A 111 10.23 -6.43 -15.53
CA GLY A 111 11.25 -5.46 -15.14
C GLY A 111 11.69 -5.59 -13.67
N ASN A 112 12.16 -4.49 -13.09
CA ASN A 112 12.75 -4.46 -11.73
C ASN A 112 11.70 -4.33 -10.60
N ASN A 113 10.43 -4.63 -10.88
CA ASN A 113 9.31 -4.45 -9.93
C ASN A 113 9.39 -5.36 -8.68
N TRP A 114 10.26 -6.37 -8.72
CA TRP A 114 10.47 -7.36 -7.66
C TRP A 114 11.88 -7.32 -7.06
N THR A 115 12.64 -6.25 -7.31
CA THR A 115 13.98 -6.08 -6.73
C THR A 115 13.90 -5.90 -5.21
N GLY A 116 14.78 -6.61 -4.50
CA GLY A 116 15.00 -6.57 -3.06
C GLY A 116 15.65 -7.87 -2.59
N CYS A 117 16.10 -7.93 -1.34
CA CYS A 117 16.83 -9.07 -0.79
C CYS A 117 15.89 -10.26 -0.49
N CYS A 118 14.71 -9.97 0.05
CA CYS A 118 13.76 -10.97 0.57
C CYS A 118 12.30 -10.67 0.16
N GLY A 119 12.09 -9.64 -0.63
CA GLY A 119 10.79 -9.22 -1.16
C GLY A 119 10.95 -7.96 -2.01
N PRO A 120 9.87 -7.51 -2.69
CA PRO A 120 9.92 -6.27 -3.45
C PRO A 120 10.12 -5.06 -2.53
N THR A 121 10.97 -4.12 -2.94
CA THR A 121 11.14 -2.83 -2.24
C THR A 121 9.99 -1.85 -2.50
N GLY A 122 9.18 -2.07 -3.54
CA GLY A 122 8.17 -1.12 -4.01
C GLY A 122 8.74 0.08 -4.78
N ALA A 123 10.07 0.19 -4.92
CA ALA A 123 10.74 1.34 -5.51
C ALA A 123 10.63 1.43 -7.05
N HIS A 124 10.06 0.44 -7.72
CA HIS A 124 9.92 0.42 -9.18
C HIS A 124 8.46 0.54 -9.65
N GLY A 125 7.55 0.82 -8.71
CA GLY A 125 6.13 1.02 -8.98
C GLY A 125 5.32 -0.28 -8.91
N PRO A 126 4.09 -0.30 -9.47
CA PRO A 126 3.14 -1.38 -9.23
C PRO A 126 3.65 -2.77 -9.64
N ASN A 127 3.78 -3.65 -8.67
CA ASN A 127 4.31 -5.01 -8.83
C ASN A 127 3.24 -6.10 -8.64
N LEU A 128 1.99 -5.70 -8.41
CA LEU A 128 0.83 -6.59 -8.35
C LEU A 128 -0.23 -6.17 -9.37
N ALA A 129 -0.87 -7.16 -9.96
CA ALA A 129 -1.91 -6.99 -10.97
C ALA A 129 -3.20 -7.74 -10.61
N CYS A 130 -4.30 -7.26 -11.16
CA CYS A 130 -5.54 -8.02 -11.23
C CYS A 130 -5.38 -9.18 -12.22
N ALA A 131 -6.22 -10.22 -12.08
CA ALA A 131 -6.33 -11.30 -13.06
C ALA A 131 -6.62 -10.80 -14.50
N CYS A 132 -7.25 -9.63 -14.66
CA CYS A 132 -7.47 -8.99 -15.97
C CYS A 132 -6.22 -8.31 -16.57
N GLY A 133 -5.07 -8.46 -15.92
CA GLY A 133 -3.77 -7.90 -16.31
C GLY A 133 -3.57 -6.43 -15.97
N SER A 134 -4.55 -5.75 -15.36
CA SER A 134 -4.35 -4.37 -14.89
C SER A 134 -3.38 -4.35 -13.72
N ARG A 135 -2.27 -3.61 -13.81
CA ARG A 135 -1.41 -3.31 -12.65
C ARG A 135 -2.22 -2.49 -11.66
N LEU A 136 -2.32 -2.90 -10.41
CA LEU A 136 -3.21 -2.26 -9.42
C LEU A 136 -2.47 -1.73 -8.22
N ALA A 137 -1.47 -2.46 -7.74
CA ALA A 137 -0.90 -2.22 -6.43
C ALA A 137 0.63 -2.32 -6.46
N THR A 138 1.23 -1.63 -5.50
CA THR A 138 2.63 -1.82 -5.14
C THR A 138 2.69 -2.40 -3.74
N TRP A 139 3.38 -3.52 -3.60
CA TRP A 139 3.70 -4.12 -2.33
C TRP A 139 5.18 -3.90 -2.03
N ALA A 140 5.46 -3.22 -0.92
CA ALA A 140 6.76 -3.16 -0.28
C ALA A 140 6.80 -4.24 0.80
N ALA A 141 7.77 -5.15 0.71
CA ALA A 141 7.90 -6.30 1.59
C ALA A 141 9.35 -6.77 1.72
N ASP A 142 10.30 -5.88 1.44
CA ASP A 142 11.71 -6.10 1.73
C ASP A 142 11.95 -6.04 3.25
N CYS A 143 12.96 -6.75 3.72
CA CYS A 143 13.29 -6.95 5.13
C CYS A 143 13.96 -5.73 5.72
N LEU A 144 14.43 -4.79 4.89
CA LEU A 144 14.99 -3.51 5.32
C LEU A 144 13.95 -2.39 5.38
N GLY A 145 12.73 -2.64 4.90
CA GLY A 145 11.69 -1.61 4.75
C GLY A 145 10.35 -2.01 5.39
N PRO A 146 9.31 -1.17 5.18
CA PRO A 146 7.97 -1.45 5.66
C PRO A 146 7.34 -2.64 4.91
N ASN A 147 6.36 -3.29 5.55
CA ASN A 147 5.49 -4.27 4.91
C ASN A 147 4.14 -3.65 4.57
N GLU A 148 4.09 -2.90 3.47
CA GLU A 148 2.95 -2.08 3.08
C GLU A 148 2.47 -2.39 1.67
N LEU A 149 1.14 -2.42 1.50
CA LEU A 149 0.52 -2.57 0.20
C LEU A 149 -0.32 -1.33 -0.10
N HIS A 150 0.01 -0.70 -1.22
CA HIS A 150 -0.62 0.51 -1.72
C HIS A 150 -1.41 0.19 -2.99
N LEU A 151 -2.73 0.33 -2.95
CA LEU A 151 -3.56 0.34 -4.17
C LEU A 151 -3.49 1.70 -4.85
N GLY A 152 -3.35 1.70 -6.17
CA GLY A 152 -3.34 2.92 -6.96
C GLY A 152 -4.71 3.58 -7.01
N PRO A 153 -4.86 4.87 -6.64
CA PRO A 153 -6.18 5.48 -6.42
C PRO A 153 -7.01 5.71 -7.69
N VAL A 154 -6.39 5.67 -8.86
CA VAL A 154 -7.08 5.73 -10.17
C VAL A 154 -7.31 4.35 -10.79
N ARG A 155 -6.76 3.30 -10.16
CA ARG A 155 -6.75 1.92 -10.66
C ARG A 155 -7.77 1.05 -9.93
N VAL A 156 -8.22 1.53 -8.77
CA VAL A 156 -9.28 0.93 -7.98
C VAL A 156 -10.37 1.96 -7.70
N TYR A 157 -11.59 1.49 -7.45
CA TYR A 157 -12.65 2.32 -6.89
C TYR A 157 -13.24 1.64 -5.65
N ALA A 158 -13.73 2.46 -4.73
CA ALA A 158 -14.40 2.02 -3.51
C ALA A 158 -15.92 1.97 -3.74
N TRP A 159 -16.56 0.93 -3.22
CA TRP A 159 -18.01 0.91 -3.04
C TRP A 159 -18.34 0.84 -1.56
N HIS A 160 -19.11 1.80 -1.08
CA HIS A 160 -19.62 1.79 0.28
C HIS A 160 -20.94 1.03 0.32
N ARG A 161 -20.98 -0.06 1.09
CA ARG A 161 -22.26 -0.65 1.47
C ARG A 161 -22.84 0.24 2.57
N GLY A 162 -23.81 1.08 2.20
CA GLY A 162 -24.70 1.69 3.18
C GLY A 162 -25.36 0.57 3.97
N GLY A 163 -25.43 0.72 5.30
CA GLY A 163 -26.27 -0.19 6.08
C GLY A 163 -27.68 -0.09 5.54
N ASP A 164 -28.28 -1.24 5.20
CA ASP A 164 -29.68 -1.32 4.87
C ASP A 164 -30.46 -0.80 6.10
N ALA A 165 -30.84 0.47 6.06
CA ALA A 165 -31.86 1.00 6.95
C ALA A 165 -33.16 0.39 6.48
N GLU A 166 -33.68 -0.52 7.29
CA GLU A 166 -34.96 -1.20 7.17
C GLU A 166 -36.09 -0.17 7.17
N ASP A 167 -36.37 0.45 6.02
CA ASP A 167 -37.56 1.26 5.80
C ASP A 167 -38.71 0.31 5.42
N THR A 168 -39.36 -0.23 6.46
CA THR A 168 -40.66 -0.89 6.29
C THR A 168 -41.75 0.17 6.42
N PRO A 169 -42.50 0.51 5.35
CA PRO A 169 -43.64 1.39 5.48
C PRO A 169 -44.77 0.65 6.22
N SER A 170 -45.26 1.25 7.31
CA SER A 170 -46.56 0.93 7.93
C SER A 170 -47.67 1.77 7.32
#